data_AF-A0A397V4G2-F1
#
_entry.id   AF-A0A397V4G2-F1
#
_cell.length_a   1.000
_cell.length_b   1.000
_cell.length_c   1.000
_cell.angle_alpha   90.00
_cell.angle_beta   90.00
_cell.angle_gamma   90.00
#
_symmetry.space_group_name_H-M   'P 1'
#
loop_
_entity.id
_entity.type
_entity.pdbx_description
1 polymer ?
#
loop_
_entity_poly.entity_id
_entity_poly.type
_entity_poly.pdbx_seq_one_letter_code
_entity_poly.pdbx_strand_id
1 'polypeptide(L)'
;NLEPNYIYDRLGDDLNKWKQILSEIKKSRATFDNSDVERSFGFIVVNYEQAQSKVNAKYDQWQRDVLAKFGIKLGDSMREFHSGVSNSHKELENKSMESNNTSEAVALITFVQDLKRKVNKWNQDIEIFREGQKTLERQQYQFPSVAVY
;
A
#
# COMPACT_ATOMS: atom_id res chain seq x y z
N ASN A 1 -14.11 -12.19 -17.96
CA ASN A 1 -12.78 -12.32 -17.33
C ASN A 1 -12.44 -11.01 -16.64
N LEU A 2 -12.33 -11.00 -15.31
CA LEU A 2 -11.72 -9.89 -14.58
C LEU A 2 -10.22 -9.95 -14.88
N GLU A 3 -9.74 -9.13 -15.82
CA GLU A 3 -8.32 -9.06 -16.12
C GLU A 3 -7.59 -8.32 -14.99
N PRO A 4 -6.66 -8.98 -14.27
CA PRO A 4 -5.96 -8.37 -13.13
C PRO A 4 -5.23 -7.07 -13.53
N ASN A 5 -4.76 -6.98 -14.77
CA ASN A 5 -4.05 -5.82 -15.30
C ASN A 5 -4.90 -4.55 -15.29
N TYR A 6 -6.18 -4.64 -15.64
CA TYR A 6 -7.09 -3.49 -15.60
C TYR A 6 -7.31 -2.96 -14.16
N ILE A 7 -7.32 -3.85 -13.18
CA ILE A 7 -7.43 -3.47 -11.76
C ILE A 7 -6.14 -2.76 -11.33
N TYR A 8 -4.98 -3.29 -11.69
CA TYR A 8 -3.69 -2.71 -11.35
C TYR A 8 -3.51 -1.31 -11.94
N ASP A 9 -3.92 -1.09 -13.19
CA ASP A 9 -3.84 0.22 -13.84
C ASP A 9 -4.75 1.26 -13.16
N ARG A 10 -5.90 0.84 -12.64
CA ARG A 10 -6.84 1.71 -11.93
C ARG A 10 -6.42 2.04 -10.50
N LEU A 11 -5.69 1.15 -9.85
CA LEU A 11 -5.12 1.37 -8.51
C LEU A 11 -3.97 2.38 -8.57
N GLY A 12 -3.11 2.28 -9.59
CA GLY A 12 -1.96 3.18 -9.76
C GLY A 12 -1.05 3.19 -8.53
N ASP A 13 -0.65 4.38 -8.10
CA ASP A 13 0.25 4.59 -6.94
C ASP A 13 -0.49 4.97 -5.65
N ASP A 14 -1.83 4.93 -5.64
CA ASP A 14 -2.62 5.33 -4.47
C ASP A 14 -2.71 4.20 -3.43
N LEU A 15 -1.86 4.28 -2.40
CA LEU A 15 -1.79 3.30 -1.31
C LEU A 15 -3.12 3.10 -0.58
N ASN A 16 -4.01 4.10 -0.53
CA ASN A 16 -5.32 3.94 0.09
C ASN A 16 -6.22 3.02 -0.74
N LYS A 17 -6.19 3.12 -2.07
CA LYS A 17 -6.90 2.20 -2.96
C LYS A 17 -6.36 0.77 -2.83
N TRP A 18 -5.04 0.62 -2.70
CA TRP A 18 -4.42 -0.70 -2.46
C TRP A 18 -4.86 -1.32 -1.12
N LYS A 19 -4.98 -0.53 -0.05
CA LYS A 19 -5.53 -1.01 1.23
C LYS A 19 -7.00 -1.40 1.12
N GLN A 20 -7.80 -0.61 0.39
CA GLN A 20 -9.21 -0.89 0.18
C GLN A 20 -9.42 -2.21 -0.56
N ILE A 21 -8.70 -2.45 -1.67
CA ILE A 21 -8.86 -3.69 -2.43
C ILE A 21 -8.44 -4.91 -1.60
N LEU A 22 -7.39 -4.83 -0.79
CA LEU A 22 -7.01 -5.92 0.14
C LEU A 22 -8.14 -6.26 1.12
N SER A 23 -8.90 -5.26 1.60
CA SER A 23 -10.06 -5.47 2.45
C SER A 23 -11.23 -6.11 1.68
N GLU A 24 -11.49 -5.64 0.46
CA GLU A 24 -12.57 -6.13 -0.39
C GLU A 24 -12.36 -7.58 -0.83
N ILE A 25 -11.11 -7.97 -1.16
CA ILE A 25 -10.74 -9.37 -1.45
C ILE A 25 -11.14 -10.28 -0.30
N LYS A 26 -10.79 -9.89 0.93
CA LYS A 26 -11.10 -10.64 2.14
C LYS A 26 -12.61 -10.79 2.36
N LYS A 27 -13.37 -9.71 2.16
CA LYS A 27 -14.85 -9.73 2.28
C LYS A 27 -15.48 -10.62 1.22
N SER A 28 -15.03 -10.52 -0.04
CA SER A 28 -15.55 -11.32 -1.15
C SER A 28 -15.36 -12.82 -0.91
N ARG A 29 -14.18 -13.25 -0.43
CA ARG A 29 -13.88 -14.65 -0.11
C ARG A 29 -14.83 -15.22 0.95
N ALA A 30 -15.09 -14.47 2.02
CA ALA A 30 -16.00 -14.88 3.09
C ALA A 30 -17.44 -15.16 2.60
N THR A 31 -17.88 -14.50 1.52
CA THR A 31 -19.18 -14.76 0.90
C THR A 31 -19.24 -16.09 0.14
N PHE A 32 -18.12 -16.54 -0.44
CA PHE A 32 -18.04 -17.80 -1.19
C PHE A 32 -17.84 -19.02 -0.29
N ASP A 33 -17.09 -18.87 0.81
CA ASP A 33 -16.87 -19.93 1.80
C ASP A 33 -18.17 -20.33 2.55
N ASN A 34 -19.24 -19.52 2.47
CA ASN A 34 -20.56 -19.83 3.06
C ASN A 34 -21.51 -20.60 2.12
N SER A 35 -21.03 -21.14 0.98
CA SER A 35 -21.88 -21.88 0.03
C SER A 35 -21.83 -23.39 0.25
N ASP A 36 -23.00 -24.04 0.21
CA ASP A 36 -23.15 -25.49 0.35
C ASP A 36 -22.18 -26.25 -0.57
N VAL A 37 -21.37 -27.15 0.00
CA VAL A 37 -20.37 -27.96 -0.72
C VAL A 37 -21.06 -29.01 -1.60
N GLU A 38 -22.31 -29.32 -1.28
CA GLU A 38 -23.18 -30.22 -2.03
C GLU A 38 -24.61 -29.69 -2.03
N ARG A 39 -25.34 -29.89 -3.13
CA ARG A 39 -26.78 -29.62 -3.17
C ARG A 39 -27.50 -30.79 -3.81
N SER A 40 -28.48 -31.33 -3.11
CA SER A 40 -29.30 -32.43 -3.59
C SER A 40 -30.57 -31.91 -4.27
N PHE A 41 -30.87 -32.48 -5.43
CA PHE A 41 -32.10 -32.30 -6.18
C PHE A 41 -32.75 -33.68 -6.33
N GLY A 42 -33.60 -34.06 -5.38
CA GLY A 42 -34.15 -35.41 -5.33
C GLY A 42 -33.04 -36.46 -5.20
N PHE A 43 -32.87 -37.32 -6.21
CA PHE A 43 -31.82 -38.35 -6.25
C PHE A 43 -30.48 -37.87 -6.85
N ILE A 44 -30.39 -36.62 -7.30
CA ILE A 44 -29.19 -36.05 -7.91
C ILE A 44 -28.43 -35.26 -6.86
N VAL A 45 -27.16 -35.60 -6.63
CA VAL A 45 -26.26 -34.81 -5.77
C VAL A 45 -25.26 -34.06 -6.64
N VAL A 46 -25.27 -32.74 -6.55
CA VAL A 46 -24.28 -31.88 -7.21
C VAL A 46 -23.22 -31.52 -6.18
N ASN A 47 -21.99 -32.01 -6.38
CA ASN A 47 -20.82 -31.68 -5.56
C ASN A 47 -20.10 -30.45 -6.18
N TYR A 48 -19.98 -29.38 -5.40
CA TYR A 48 -19.35 -28.12 -5.80
C TYR A 48 -17.89 -27.99 -5.32
N GLU A 49 -17.34 -29.00 -4.65
CA GLU A 49 -16.00 -29.02 -4.05
C GLU A 49 -14.89 -28.68 -5.07
N GLN A 50 -14.94 -29.26 -6.27
CA GLN A 50 -13.97 -28.92 -7.32
C GLN A 50 -14.10 -27.48 -7.83
N ALA A 51 -15.32 -26.95 -7.90
CA ALA A 51 -15.55 -25.57 -8.31
C ALA A 51 -15.07 -24.60 -7.22
N GLN A 52 -15.39 -24.87 -5.95
CA GLN A 52 -14.91 -24.12 -4.79
C GLN A 52 -13.38 -24.13 -4.70
N SER A 53 -12.74 -25.30 -4.85
CA SER A 53 -11.28 -25.45 -4.82
C SER A 53 -10.59 -24.60 -5.90
N LYS A 54 -11.10 -24.61 -7.13
CA LYS A 54 -10.58 -23.77 -8.23
C LYS A 54 -10.77 -22.28 -7.98
N VAL A 55 -11.89 -21.87 -7.38
CA VAL A 55 -12.17 -20.48 -7.02
C VAL A 55 -11.25 -20.03 -5.89
N ASN A 56 -11.10 -20.83 -4.84
CA ASN A 56 -10.20 -20.55 -3.72
C ASN A 56 -8.74 -20.44 -4.17
N ALA A 57 -8.27 -21.32 -5.06
CA ALA A 57 -6.94 -21.23 -5.64
C ALA A 57 -6.68 -19.91 -6.38
N LYS A 58 -7.68 -19.38 -7.11
CA LYS A 58 -7.59 -18.07 -7.78
C LYS A 58 -7.56 -16.92 -6.78
N TYR A 59 -8.37 -16.98 -5.73
CA TYR A 59 -8.34 -15.97 -4.66
C TYR A 59 -6.99 -15.96 -3.94
N ASP A 60 -6.44 -17.13 -3.61
CA ASP A 60 -5.13 -17.24 -2.98
C ASP A 60 -4.02 -16.67 -3.87
N GLN A 61 -4.06 -16.98 -5.18
CA GLN A 61 -3.12 -16.40 -6.13
C GLN A 61 -3.24 -14.88 -6.21
N TRP A 62 -4.46 -14.36 -6.37
CA TRP A 62 -4.68 -12.92 -6.45
C TRP A 62 -4.30 -12.19 -5.16
N GLN A 63 -4.60 -12.77 -4.00
CA GLN A 63 -4.19 -12.24 -2.71
C GLN A 63 -2.66 -12.14 -2.60
N ARG A 64 -1.92 -13.19 -3.01
CA ARG A 64 -0.46 -13.14 -3.03
C ARG A 64 0.07 -12.05 -3.96
N ASP A 65 -0.46 -11.96 -5.18
CA ASP A 65 -0.01 -10.99 -6.18
C ASP A 65 -0.26 -9.53 -5.74
N VAL A 66 -1.45 -9.26 -5.19
CA VAL A 66 -1.82 -7.93 -4.68
C VAL A 66 -0.97 -7.57 -3.47
N LEU A 67 -0.74 -8.51 -2.56
CA LEU A 67 0.09 -8.30 -1.38
C LEU A 67 1.54 -7.98 -1.77
N ALA A 68 2.09 -8.71 -2.76
CA ALA A 68 3.44 -8.46 -3.26
C ALA A 68 3.58 -7.06 -3.89
N LYS A 69 2.64 -6.67 -4.76
CA LYS A 69 2.64 -5.34 -5.37
C LYS A 69 2.47 -4.23 -4.33
N PHE A 70 1.58 -4.42 -3.37
CA PHE A 70 1.40 -3.47 -2.27
C PHE A 70 2.68 -3.32 -1.44
N GLY A 71 3.35 -4.43 -1.12
CA GLY A 71 4.61 -4.40 -0.39
C GLY A 71 5.71 -3.61 -1.10
N ILE A 72 5.83 -3.77 -2.43
CA ILE A 72 6.77 -3.00 -3.25
C ILE A 72 6.42 -1.51 -3.22
N LYS A 73 5.15 -1.15 -3.50
CA LYS A 73 4.69 0.24 -3.54
C LYS A 73 4.84 0.96 -2.20
N LEU A 74 4.56 0.25 -1.11
CA LEU A 74 4.76 0.77 0.24
C LEU A 74 6.24 1.06 0.49
N GLY A 75 7.13 0.11 0.16
CA GLY A 75 8.57 0.27 0.31
C GLY A 75 9.15 1.41 -0.53
N ASP A 76 8.71 1.54 -1.79
CA ASP A 76 9.09 2.65 -2.68
C ASP A 76 8.68 4.00 -2.09
N SER A 77 7.42 4.12 -1.64
CA SER A 77 6.89 5.36 -1.06
C SER A 77 7.62 5.74 0.23
N MET A 78 7.98 4.75 1.07
CA MET A 78 8.76 4.98 2.29
C MET A 78 10.18 5.44 1.99
N ARG A 79 10.84 4.89 0.95
CA ARG A 79 12.16 5.35 0.51
C ARG A 79 12.13 6.77 -0.02
N GLU A 80 11.14 7.10 -0.84
CA GLU A 80 10.96 8.46 -1.37
C GLU A 80 10.70 9.46 -0.24
N PHE A 81 9.83 9.10 0.70
CA PHE A 81 9.59 9.87 1.92
C PHE A 81 10.89 10.15 2.69
N HIS A 82 11.68 9.10 2.98
CA HIS A 82 12.92 9.23 3.73
C HIS A 82 13.93 10.13 3.00
N SER A 83 14.06 9.97 1.68
CA SER A 83 14.89 10.84 0.84
C SER A 83 14.43 12.30 0.90
N GLY A 84 13.12 12.54 0.79
CA GLY A 84 12.53 13.88 0.87
C GLY A 84 12.77 14.57 2.21
N VAL A 85 12.65 13.83 3.32
CA VAL A 85 12.94 14.31 4.67
C VAL A 85 14.43 14.64 4.81
N SER A 86 15.32 13.71 4.42
CA SER A 86 16.77 13.87 4.51
C SER A 86 17.27 15.07 3.68
N ASN A 87 16.77 15.23 2.46
CA ASN A 87 17.15 16.36 1.60
C ASN A 87 16.67 17.70 2.16
N SER A 88 15.44 17.74 2.68
CA SER A 88 14.91 18.98 3.29
C SER A 88 15.64 19.36 4.58
N HIS A 89 16.12 18.37 5.35
CA HIS A 89 16.97 18.60 6.51
C HIS A 89 18.30 19.25 6.10
N LYS A 90 19.01 18.66 5.12
CA LYS A 90 20.27 19.21 4.59
C LYS A 90 20.09 20.62 4.03
N GLU A 91 19.00 20.85 3.30
CA GLU A 91 18.70 22.16 2.75
C GLU A 91 18.41 23.21 3.85
N LEU A 92 17.72 22.80 4.93
CA LEU A 92 17.50 23.67 6.10
C LEU A 92 18.82 24.02 6.79
N GLU A 93 19.69 23.04 7.01
CA GLU A 93 21.00 23.24 7.63
C GLU A 93 21.83 24.23 6.80
N ASN A 94 21.96 24.00 5.50
CA ASN A 94 22.71 24.89 4.60
C ASN A 94 22.19 26.33 4.64
N LYS A 95 20.86 26.53 4.48
CA LYS A 95 20.25 27.87 4.50
C LYS A 95 20.36 28.56 5.86
N SER A 96 20.40 27.80 6.96
CA SER A 96 20.57 28.36 8.31
C SER A 96 21.99 28.88 8.56
N MET A 97 23.00 28.24 7.96
CA MET A 97 24.41 28.63 8.08
C MET A 97 24.78 29.83 7.21
N GLU A 98 24.08 30.03 6.10
CA GLU A 98 24.37 31.08 5.12
C GLU A 98 23.71 32.45 5.42
N SER A 99 22.80 32.54 6.39
CA SER A 99 21.96 33.73 6.64
C SER A 99 22.75 34.93 7.21
N ASN A 100 23.35 35.74 6.34
CA ASN A 100 24.13 36.93 6.68
C ASN A 100 23.49 38.24 6.19
N ASN A 101 22.44 38.19 5.36
CA ASN A 101 21.71 39.37 4.90
C ASN A 101 20.19 39.19 4.89
N THR A 102 19.47 40.32 4.72
CA THR A 102 17.98 40.35 4.76
C THR A 102 17.36 39.48 3.66
N SER A 103 17.99 39.38 2.48
CA SER A 103 17.48 38.56 1.37
C SER A 103 17.54 37.06 1.72
N GLU A 104 18.64 36.61 2.30
CA GLU A 104 18.80 35.23 2.78
C GLU A 104 17.85 34.92 3.93
N ALA A 105 17.63 35.86 4.85
CA ALA A 105 16.65 35.70 5.93
C ALA A 105 15.23 35.52 5.40
N VAL A 106 14.81 36.29 4.39
CA VAL A 106 13.50 36.14 3.74
C VAL A 106 13.40 34.79 3.01
N ALA A 107 14.46 34.36 2.33
CA ALA A 107 14.52 33.05 1.68
C ALA A 107 14.40 31.89 2.68
N LEU A 108 15.09 31.99 3.83
CA LEU A 108 15.00 31.02 4.92
C LEU A 108 13.59 30.97 5.51
N ILE A 109 12.96 32.13 5.77
CA ILE A 109 11.58 32.18 6.27
C ILE A 109 10.63 31.50 5.27
N THR A 110 10.75 31.81 3.98
CA THR A 110 9.93 31.20 2.92
C THR A 110 10.11 29.68 2.90
N PHE A 111 11.36 29.22 2.93
CA PHE A 111 11.68 27.80 2.97
C PHE A 111 11.09 27.10 4.19
N VAL A 112 11.20 27.69 5.39
CA VAL A 112 10.61 27.13 6.61
C VAL A 112 9.09 27.05 6.53
N GLN A 113 8.42 28.01 5.89
CA GLN A 113 6.96 27.95 5.70
C GLN A 113 6.55 26.80 4.77
N ASP A 114 7.29 26.59 3.68
CA ASP A 114 7.04 25.45 2.79
C ASP A 114 7.40 24.12 3.45
N LEU A 115 8.46 24.08 4.26
CA LEU A 115 8.82 22.89 5.04
C LEU A 115 7.72 22.50 6.02
N LYS A 116 7.09 23.47 6.71
CA LYS A 116 5.93 23.21 7.59
C LYS A 116 4.77 22.54 6.82
N ARG A 117 4.51 22.96 5.58
CA ARG A 117 3.49 22.31 4.74
C ARG A 117 3.88 20.88 4.37
N LYS A 118 5.15 20.64 4.01
CA LYS A 118 5.67 19.29 3.73
C LYS A 118 5.56 18.37 4.95
N VAL A 119 5.92 18.86 6.14
CA VAL A 119 5.80 18.11 7.41
C VAL A 119 4.37 17.66 7.68
N ASN A 120 3.37 18.51 7.40
CA ASN A 120 1.97 18.10 7.55
C ASN A 120 1.59 16.94 6.63
N LYS A 121 2.03 16.96 5.37
CA LYS A 121 1.82 15.85 4.43
C LYS A 121 2.55 14.59 4.90
N TRP A 122 3.81 14.72 5.30
CA TRP A 122 4.62 13.63 5.83
C TRP A 122 4.00 12.94 7.04
N ASN A 123 3.36 13.69 7.94
CA ASN A 123 2.64 13.11 9.07
C ASN A 123 1.45 12.23 8.62
N GLN A 124 0.76 12.61 7.55
CA GLN A 124 -0.31 11.79 6.96
C GLN A 124 0.27 10.53 6.30
N ASP A 125 1.37 10.69 5.58
CA ASP A 125 2.07 9.57 4.91
C ASP A 125 2.56 8.53 5.95
N ILE A 126 3.11 8.98 7.09
CA ILE A 126 3.55 8.10 8.19
C ILE A 126 2.41 7.19 8.68
N GLU A 127 1.19 7.73 8.84
CA GLU A 127 0.07 6.91 9.32
C GLU A 127 -0.36 5.88 8.27
N ILE A 128 -0.35 6.26 6.98
CA ILE A 128 -0.58 5.33 5.88
C ILE A 128 0.49 4.22 5.89
N PHE A 129 1.76 4.57 6.11
CA PHE A 129 2.85 3.60 6.18
C PHE A 129 2.72 2.65 7.36
N ARG A 130 2.38 3.16 8.55
CA ARG A 130 2.16 2.36 9.74
C ARG A 130 1.03 1.35 9.54
N GLU A 131 -0.10 1.79 9.00
CA GLU A 131 -1.24 0.91 8.73
C GLU A 131 -0.93 -0.11 7.62
N GLY A 132 -0.21 0.31 6.59
CA GLY A 132 0.25 -0.55 5.50
C GLY A 132 1.19 -1.64 5.99
N GLN A 133 2.20 -1.27 6.79
CA GLN A 133 3.16 -2.21 7.36
C GLN A 133 2.47 -3.21 8.29
N LYS A 134 1.58 -2.74 9.17
CA LYS A 134 0.75 -3.62 10.03
C LYS A 134 -0.09 -4.60 9.22
N THR A 135 -0.58 -4.19 8.05
CA THR A 135 -1.34 -5.05 7.14
C THR A 135 -0.44 -6.14 6.55
N LEU A 136 0.76 -5.79 6.10
CA LEU A 136 1.75 -6.73 5.58
C LEU A 136 2.21 -7.74 6.64
N GLU A 137 2.50 -7.28 7.86
CA GLU A 137 2.89 -8.12 9.00
C GLU A 137 1.80 -9.14 9.35
N ARG A 138 0.54 -8.70 9.41
CA ARG A 138 -0.61 -9.59 9.66
C ARG A 138 -0.78 -10.68 8.60
N GLN A 139 -0.36 -10.40 7.37
CA GLN A 139 -0.41 -11.33 6.24
C GLN A 139 0.89 -12.13 6.09
N GLN A 140 1.81 -12.03 7.06
CA GLN A 140 3.13 -12.68 7.07
C GLN A 140 3.93 -12.40 5.78
N TYR A 141 3.75 -11.21 5.20
CA TYR A 141 4.48 -10.82 4.01
C TYR A 141 5.98 -10.73 4.33
N GLN A 142 6.80 -11.48 3.59
CA GLN A 142 8.25 -11.33 3.63
C GLN A 142 8.66 -10.29 2.60
N PHE A 143 9.27 -9.20 3.06
CA PHE A 143 9.86 -8.24 2.15
C PHE A 143 11.01 -8.91 1.39
N PRO A 144 11.07 -8.80 0.05
CA PRO A 144 12.22 -9.29 -0.70
C PRO A 144 13.47 -8.52 -0.23
N SER A 145 14.57 -9.24 0.05
CA SER A 145 15.75 -8.71 0.76
C SER A 145 16.46 -7.56 0.05
N VAL A 146 16.05 -7.21 -1.17
CA VAL A 146 16.56 -6.11 -2.00
C VAL A 146 15.96 -4.75 -1.64
N ALA A 147 15.01 -4.67 -0.70
CA ALA A 147 14.35 -3.41 -0.34
C ALA A 147 14.92 -2.69 0.90
N VAL A 148 15.92 -3.27 1.59
CA VAL A 148 16.53 -2.70 2.79
C VAL A 148 17.97 -2.28 2.50
N TYR A 149 18.15 -1.07 1.98
CA TYR A 149 19.39 -0.28 2.07
C TYR A 149 19.02 1.21 2.08
#